data_AF-A0A3B9M6S7-F1
#
_entry.id   AF-A0A3B9M6S7-F1
#
_cell.length_a   1.000
_cell.length_b   1.000
_cell.length_c   1.000
_cell.angle_alpha   90.00
_cell.angle_beta   90.00
_cell.angle_gamma   90.00
#
_symmetry.space_group_name_H-M   'P 1'
#
loop_
_entity.id
_entity.type
_entity.pdbx_description
1 polymer ?
#
loop_
_entity_poly.entity_id
_entity_poly.type
_entity_poly.pdbx_seq_one_letter_code
_entity_poly.pdbx_strand_id
1 'polypeptide(L)'
;MMMGSGARGNIQQIRQLAGMRGLMADPTGRIIDLPIMANFTEGLTVLEYFISTHGTRKGLADTALRTADSGYLTRRLVDVAQDVIVRIEDCGTTNGIWVRDISPERAKTEPIYEKIAGRVAAEDVSVDGKVLVPSGTSISDENARKIIAASVPVKMRSVLVCEAREGVCRTCYGRNLATGKVVEIGEAVGVIAAQSIGEPGT
;
A
#
# COMPACT_ATOMS: atom_id res chain seq x y z
N MET A 1 20.74 -0.68 21.23
CA MET A 1 20.60 0.64 20.59
C MET A 1 20.19 0.56 19.13
N MET A 2 20.98 -0.05 18.21
CA MET A 2 20.67 -0.03 16.76
C MET A 2 19.30 -0.60 16.33
N MET A 3 18.89 -1.75 16.88
CA MET A 3 17.58 -2.33 16.57
C MET A 3 16.44 -1.59 17.28
N GLY A 4 16.63 -1.23 18.55
CA GLY A 4 15.63 -0.48 19.32
C GLY A 4 15.35 0.92 18.77
N SER A 5 16.29 1.52 18.04
CA SER A 5 16.12 2.80 17.35
C SER A 5 15.58 2.67 15.92
N GLY A 6 15.37 1.45 15.41
CA GLY A 6 14.92 1.21 14.02
C GLY A 6 15.92 1.60 12.93
N ALA A 7 17.17 1.93 13.29
CA ALA A 7 18.15 2.45 12.34
C ALA A 7 18.64 1.36 11.37
N ARG A 8 18.91 0.16 11.89
CA ARG A 8 19.29 -1.01 11.10
C ARG A 8 19.18 -2.26 11.96
N GLY A 9 18.72 -3.35 11.35
CA GLY A 9 18.69 -4.67 11.95
C GLY A 9 17.30 -5.08 12.44
N ASN A 10 16.98 -6.35 12.30
CA ASN A 10 15.75 -6.97 12.79
C ASN A 10 16.04 -7.92 13.97
N ILE A 11 15.07 -8.17 14.85
CA ILE A 11 15.17 -9.14 15.95
C ILE A 11 15.56 -10.53 15.46
N GLN A 12 15.08 -10.92 14.27
CA GLN A 12 15.48 -12.19 13.64
C GLN A 12 16.97 -12.24 13.28
N GLN A 13 17.55 -11.12 12.82
CA GLN A 13 18.98 -11.04 12.50
C GLN A 13 19.83 -11.11 13.78
N ILE A 14 19.39 -10.42 14.85
CA ILE A 14 20.05 -10.50 16.17
C ILE A 14 19.98 -11.93 16.72
N ARG A 15 18.83 -12.58 16.60
CA ARG A 15 18.66 -13.99 16.99
C ARG A 15 19.66 -14.90 16.28
N GLN A 16 19.94 -14.69 15.00
CA GLN A 16 20.93 -15.50 14.28
C GLN A 16 22.39 -15.19 14.67
N LEU A 17 22.66 -14.00 15.21
CA LEU A 17 24.00 -13.62 15.68
C LEU A 17 24.32 -14.23 17.04
N ALA A 18 23.41 -14.07 18.02
CA ALA A 18 23.66 -14.41 19.42
C ALA A 18 22.89 -15.64 19.92
N GLY A 19 21.93 -16.14 19.15
CA GLY A 19 21.15 -17.35 19.47
C GLY A 19 21.22 -18.37 18.34
N MET A 20 20.56 -19.52 18.53
CA MET A 20 20.56 -20.56 17.51
C MET A 20 19.90 -20.08 16.21
N ARG A 21 20.49 -20.45 15.06
CA ARG A 21 19.88 -20.21 13.73
C ARG A 21 18.58 -21.01 13.57
N GLY A 22 18.50 -22.20 14.15
CA GLY A 22 17.30 -23.05 14.13
C GLY A 22 17.16 -23.88 12.86
N LEU A 23 15.90 -24.15 12.48
CA LEU A 23 15.56 -25.03 11.37
C LEU A 23 15.79 -24.34 10.02
N MET A 24 16.25 -25.11 9.04
CA MET A 24 16.47 -24.66 7.67
C MET A 24 15.53 -25.42 6.72
N ALA A 25 15.23 -24.81 5.58
CA ALA A 25 14.43 -25.43 4.54
C ALA A 25 15.32 -25.93 3.39
N ASP A 26 15.00 -27.11 2.89
CA ASP A 26 15.54 -27.65 1.65
C ASP A 26 15.06 -26.84 0.42
N PRO A 27 15.69 -27.02 -0.76
CA PRO A 27 15.26 -26.35 -1.99
C PRO A 27 13.78 -26.61 -2.35
N THR A 28 13.25 -27.76 -1.95
CA THR A 28 11.84 -28.15 -2.14
C THR A 28 10.89 -27.46 -1.16
N GLY A 29 11.40 -26.79 -0.13
CA GLY A 29 10.61 -26.15 0.93
C GLY A 29 10.29 -27.05 2.12
N ARG A 30 10.76 -28.31 2.13
CA ARG A 30 10.68 -29.17 3.31
C ARG A 30 11.61 -28.65 4.41
N ILE A 31 11.16 -28.72 5.65
CA ILE A 31 11.98 -28.36 6.81
C ILE A 31 12.91 -29.53 7.10
N ILE A 32 14.20 -29.24 7.27
CA ILE A 32 15.20 -30.23 7.65
C ILE A 32 15.09 -30.44 9.17
N ASP A 33 14.87 -31.67 9.60
CA ASP A 33 14.64 -32.01 11.02
C ASP A 33 15.87 -31.78 11.93
N LEU A 34 17.05 -31.54 11.33
CA LEU A 34 18.29 -31.23 12.04
C LEU A 34 18.45 -29.69 12.19
N PRO A 35 18.26 -29.11 13.39
CA PRO A 35 18.44 -27.68 13.60
C PRO A 35 19.92 -27.30 13.68
N ILE A 36 20.24 -26.08 13.23
CA ILE A 36 21.55 -25.46 13.47
C ILE A 36 21.53 -24.83 14.87
N MET A 37 22.29 -25.44 15.78
CA MET A 37 22.37 -25.02 17.18
C MET A 37 23.34 -23.87 17.37
N ALA A 38 24.41 -23.84 16.58
CA ALA A 38 25.41 -22.79 16.62
C ALA A 38 24.88 -21.43 16.12
N ASN A 39 25.56 -20.37 16.52
CA ASN A 39 25.28 -18.99 16.11
C ASN A 39 26.47 -18.40 15.33
N PHE A 40 26.30 -17.23 14.73
CA PHE A 40 27.39 -16.62 13.96
C PHE A 40 28.58 -16.15 14.80
N THR A 41 28.40 -15.92 16.10
CA THR A 41 29.50 -15.55 17.01
C THR A 41 30.38 -16.75 17.37
N GLU A 42 29.80 -17.92 17.55
CA GLU A 42 30.47 -19.19 17.88
C GLU A 42 31.06 -19.87 16.64
N GLY A 43 30.50 -19.59 15.47
CA GLY A 43 30.89 -20.19 14.19
C GLY A 43 30.10 -21.46 13.88
N LEU A 44 30.05 -21.82 12.60
CA LEU A 44 29.27 -22.95 12.10
C LEU A 44 30.19 -24.12 11.75
N THR A 45 29.77 -25.35 12.03
CA THR A 45 30.44 -26.53 11.50
C THR A 45 30.25 -26.62 9.97
N VAL A 46 31.08 -27.43 9.30
CA VAL A 46 30.99 -27.62 7.84
C VAL A 46 29.60 -28.10 7.41
N LEU A 47 28.99 -29.01 8.17
CA LEU A 47 27.67 -29.55 7.88
C LEU A 47 26.56 -28.52 8.08
N GLU A 48 26.59 -27.76 9.19
CA GLU A 48 25.62 -26.68 9.44
C GLU A 48 25.73 -25.56 8.41
N TYR A 49 26.95 -25.20 8.02
CA TYR A 49 27.18 -24.22 6.97
C TYR A 49 26.62 -24.73 5.63
N PHE A 50 26.90 -25.99 5.27
CA PHE A 50 26.39 -26.61 4.04
C PHE A 50 24.85 -26.62 4.02
N ILE A 51 24.20 -27.01 5.12
CA ILE A 51 22.74 -26.97 5.25
C ILE A 51 22.20 -25.55 5.02
N SER A 52 22.86 -24.53 5.60
CA SER A 52 22.45 -23.12 5.45
C SER A 52 22.53 -22.58 4.01
N THR A 53 23.33 -23.22 3.14
CA THR A 53 23.50 -22.76 1.75
C THR A 53 22.26 -22.97 0.89
N HIS A 54 21.45 -24.01 1.16
CA HIS A 54 20.27 -24.33 0.36
C HIS A 54 19.24 -23.19 0.39
N GLY A 55 18.87 -22.75 1.59
CA GLY A 55 17.93 -21.64 1.77
C GLY A 55 18.49 -20.32 1.22
N THR A 56 19.78 -20.04 1.43
CA THR A 56 20.42 -18.81 0.94
C THR A 56 20.45 -18.75 -0.59
N ARG A 57 20.84 -19.86 -1.24
CA ARG A 57 20.89 -19.93 -2.70
C ARG A 57 19.50 -19.82 -3.33
N LYS A 58 18.50 -20.50 -2.74
CA LYS A 58 17.11 -20.38 -3.18
C LYS A 58 16.60 -18.95 -3.02
N GLY A 59 16.82 -18.32 -1.87
CA GLY A 59 16.43 -16.93 -1.64
C GLY A 59 17.04 -15.96 -2.66
N LEU A 60 18.34 -16.09 -2.94
CA LEU A 60 19.01 -15.26 -3.95
C LEU A 60 18.45 -15.48 -5.36
N ALA A 61 18.19 -16.73 -5.73
CA ALA A 61 17.59 -17.06 -7.03
C ALA A 61 16.15 -16.53 -7.14
N ASP A 62 15.33 -16.71 -6.10
CA ASP A 62 13.95 -16.25 -6.05
C ASP A 62 13.87 -14.72 -6.12
N THR A 63 14.73 -13.99 -5.41
CA THR A 63 14.82 -12.53 -5.52
C THR A 63 15.19 -12.12 -6.93
N ALA A 64 16.20 -12.75 -7.55
CA ALA A 64 16.61 -12.43 -8.92
C ALA A 64 15.49 -12.66 -9.95
N LEU A 65 14.70 -13.73 -9.78
CA LEU A 65 13.54 -14.01 -10.63
C LEU A 65 12.41 -12.99 -10.42
N ARG A 66 12.08 -12.67 -9.16
CA ARG A 66 11.01 -11.71 -8.82
C ARG A 66 11.29 -10.29 -9.29
N THR A 67 12.56 -9.89 -9.42
CA THR A 67 12.94 -8.60 -10.00
C THR A 67 12.39 -8.45 -11.43
N ALA A 68 12.48 -9.51 -12.24
CA ALA A 68 11.96 -9.49 -13.61
C ALA A 68 10.43 -9.42 -13.64
N ASP A 69 9.76 -10.20 -12.79
CA ASP A 69 8.29 -10.23 -12.71
C ASP A 69 7.69 -8.90 -12.27
N SER A 70 8.32 -8.23 -11.30
CA SER A 70 7.87 -6.93 -10.79
C SER A 70 7.99 -5.84 -11.86
N GLY A 71 9.09 -5.83 -12.61
CA GLY A 71 9.28 -4.93 -13.74
C GLY A 71 8.27 -5.20 -14.87
N TYR A 72 8.01 -6.48 -15.18
CA TYR A 72 7.02 -6.87 -16.17
C TYR A 72 5.60 -6.45 -15.76
N LEU A 73 5.21 -6.66 -14.50
CA LEU A 73 3.92 -6.23 -13.96
C LEU A 73 3.75 -4.71 -14.08
N THR A 74 4.76 -3.95 -13.63
CA THR A 74 4.73 -2.49 -13.68
C THR A 74 4.55 -2.00 -15.11
N ARG A 75 5.29 -2.59 -16.07
CA ARG A 75 5.15 -2.27 -17.49
C ARG A 75 3.73 -2.51 -18.00
N ARG A 76 3.14 -3.68 -17.70
CA ARG A 76 1.76 -3.97 -18.13
C ARG A 76 0.74 -3.02 -17.51
N LEU A 77 0.91 -2.65 -16.25
CA LEU A 77 0.05 -1.67 -15.58
C LEU A 77 0.15 -0.30 -16.26
N VAL A 78 1.36 0.14 -16.60
CA VAL A 78 1.59 1.38 -17.34
C VAL A 78 0.95 1.31 -18.72
N ASP A 79 1.15 0.22 -19.48
CA ASP A 79 0.59 0.04 -20.82
C ASP A 79 -0.96 0.17 -20.83
N VAL A 80 -1.63 -0.31 -19.77
CA VAL A 80 -3.09 -0.22 -19.64
C VAL A 80 -3.55 1.16 -19.15
N ALA A 81 -2.78 1.80 -18.27
CA ALA A 81 -3.18 3.04 -17.60
C ALA A 81 -2.61 4.32 -18.25
N GLN A 82 -1.82 4.20 -19.32
CA GLN A 82 -1.10 5.33 -19.92
C GLN A 82 -2.01 6.48 -20.37
N ASP A 83 -3.22 6.16 -20.85
CA ASP A 83 -4.19 7.16 -21.33
C ASP A 83 -5.04 7.80 -20.21
N VAL A 84 -4.85 7.37 -18.96
CA VAL A 84 -5.58 7.89 -17.80
C VAL A 84 -4.90 9.19 -17.30
N ILE A 85 -5.33 10.30 -17.89
CA ILE A 85 -4.84 11.66 -17.61
C ILE A 85 -5.99 12.50 -17.05
N VAL A 86 -5.71 13.43 -16.14
CA VAL A 86 -6.70 14.41 -15.69
C VAL A 86 -6.94 15.44 -16.80
N ARG A 87 -8.14 15.47 -17.37
CA ARG A 87 -8.44 16.32 -18.56
C ARG A 87 -9.39 17.47 -18.30
N ILE A 88 -10.29 17.32 -17.33
CA ILE A 88 -11.34 18.30 -17.03
C ILE A 88 -11.42 18.53 -15.53
N GLU A 89 -11.96 19.69 -15.12
CA GLU A 89 -12.15 20.01 -13.70
C GLU A 89 -13.24 19.14 -13.07
N ASP A 90 -14.43 19.12 -13.66
CA ASP A 90 -15.56 18.37 -13.14
C ASP A 90 -16.36 17.71 -14.27
N CYS A 91 -16.69 16.42 -14.11
CA CYS A 91 -17.61 15.72 -15.01
C CYS A 91 -19.08 15.90 -14.61
N GLY A 92 -19.38 16.53 -13.47
CA GLY A 92 -20.74 16.80 -13.01
C GLY A 92 -21.51 15.59 -12.47
N THR A 93 -20.89 14.39 -12.42
CA THR A 93 -21.57 13.21 -11.89
C THR A 93 -21.82 13.33 -10.39
N THR A 94 -23.03 12.94 -9.96
CA THR A 94 -23.42 12.76 -8.56
C THR A 94 -23.24 11.31 -8.10
N ASN A 95 -22.80 10.44 -9.00
CA ASN A 95 -22.49 9.05 -8.68
C ASN A 95 -21.20 8.97 -7.85
N GLY A 96 -21.18 8.01 -6.94
CA GLY A 96 -20.10 7.82 -6.00
C GLY A 96 -20.12 6.42 -5.41
N ILE A 97 -19.01 6.05 -4.78
CA ILE A 97 -18.84 4.77 -4.11
C ILE A 97 -19.10 4.98 -2.62
N TRP A 98 -19.86 4.06 -2.03
CA TRP A 98 -20.14 4.05 -0.60
C TRP A 98 -19.01 3.39 0.19
N VAL A 99 -18.51 4.09 1.19
CA VAL A 99 -17.65 3.55 2.24
C VAL A 99 -18.52 3.42 3.50
N ARG A 100 -19.09 2.22 3.72
CA ARG A 100 -20.07 1.96 4.79
C ARG A 100 -19.44 1.47 6.08
N ASP A 101 -18.40 0.66 5.98
CA ASP A 101 -17.78 -0.04 7.12
C ASP A 101 -16.75 0.83 7.84
N ILE A 102 -17.17 2.01 8.31
CA ILE A 102 -16.31 2.94 9.03
C ILE A 102 -16.50 2.67 10.53
N SER A 103 -15.56 1.94 11.13
CA SER A 103 -15.50 1.78 12.59
C SER A 103 -14.11 2.12 13.13
N PRO A 104 -13.99 2.73 14.32
CA PRO A 104 -12.70 3.08 14.91
C PRO A 104 -11.84 1.86 15.23
N GLU A 105 -12.45 0.68 15.42
CA GLU A 105 -11.72 -0.58 15.59
C GLU A 105 -11.15 -1.09 14.26
N ARG A 106 -11.94 -1.06 13.17
CA ARG A 106 -11.42 -1.42 11.83
C ARG A 106 -10.41 -0.41 11.31
N ALA A 107 -10.53 0.86 11.66
CA ALA A 107 -9.58 1.90 11.26
C ALA A 107 -8.15 1.67 11.83
N LYS A 108 -8.00 0.82 12.85
CA LYS A 108 -6.69 0.38 13.35
C LYS A 108 -6.09 -0.75 12.50
N THR A 109 -6.92 -1.52 11.82
CA THR A 109 -6.51 -2.70 11.02
C THR A 109 -6.42 -2.37 9.54
N GLU A 110 -7.31 -1.52 9.02
CA GLU A 110 -7.30 -0.98 7.66
C GLU A 110 -7.13 0.54 7.68
N PRO A 111 -6.34 1.14 6.77
CA PRO A 111 -6.18 2.58 6.67
C PRO A 111 -7.42 3.22 6.00
N ILE A 112 -8.58 3.16 6.66
CA ILE A 112 -9.83 3.82 6.22
C ILE A 112 -9.61 5.33 6.07
N TYR A 113 -8.74 5.90 6.91
CA TYR A 113 -8.30 7.29 6.80
C TYR A 113 -7.74 7.62 5.42
N GLU A 114 -6.83 6.80 4.89
CA GLU A 114 -6.21 7.03 3.58
C GLU A 114 -7.21 6.86 2.43
N LYS A 115 -8.25 6.05 2.62
CA LYS A 115 -9.33 5.87 1.62
C LYS A 115 -10.20 7.13 1.49
N ILE A 116 -10.44 7.84 2.59
CA ILE A 116 -11.40 8.97 2.66
C ILE A 116 -10.69 10.33 2.53
N ALA A 117 -9.53 10.49 3.16
CA ALA A 117 -8.82 11.77 3.19
C ALA A 117 -8.42 12.22 1.78
N GLY A 118 -8.70 13.48 1.46
CA GLY A 118 -8.39 14.07 0.15
C GLY A 118 -9.32 13.66 -0.99
N ARG A 119 -10.34 12.82 -0.75
CA ARG A 119 -11.40 12.54 -1.74
C ARG A 119 -12.51 13.59 -1.68
N VAL A 120 -13.37 13.64 -2.70
CA VAL A 120 -14.49 14.58 -2.79
C VAL A 120 -15.78 13.87 -2.39
N ALA A 121 -16.57 14.48 -1.51
CA ALA A 121 -17.86 13.94 -1.09
C ALA A 121 -18.88 14.04 -2.25
N ALA A 122 -19.60 12.96 -2.53
CA ALA A 122 -20.68 12.94 -3.53
C ALA A 122 -22.01 13.42 -2.95
N GLU A 123 -22.24 13.20 -1.65
CA GLU A 123 -23.43 13.61 -0.91
C GLU A 123 -23.00 14.34 0.37
N ASP A 124 -23.92 15.13 0.96
CA ASP A 124 -23.67 15.82 2.22
C ASP A 124 -23.40 14.81 3.34
N VAL A 125 -22.22 14.91 3.95
CA VAL A 125 -21.85 14.09 5.09
C VAL A 125 -22.26 14.83 6.36
N SER A 126 -23.30 14.33 7.02
CA SER A 126 -23.81 14.91 8.27
C SER A 126 -23.47 14.02 9.48
N VAL A 127 -23.05 14.65 10.57
CA VAL A 127 -22.85 14.01 11.87
C VAL A 127 -23.79 14.68 12.86
N ASP A 128 -24.63 13.90 13.54
CA ASP A 128 -25.59 14.39 14.56
C ASP A 128 -26.48 15.56 14.09
N GLY A 129 -26.92 15.51 12.82
CA GLY A 129 -27.79 16.53 12.22
C GLY A 129 -27.07 17.82 11.79
N LYS A 130 -25.74 17.89 11.88
CA LYS A 130 -24.92 18.99 11.34
C LYS A 130 -24.13 18.51 10.13
N VAL A 131 -24.22 19.26 9.02
CA VAL A 131 -23.43 19.00 7.81
C VAL A 131 -21.96 19.29 8.12
N LEU A 132 -21.14 18.24 8.05
CA LEU A 132 -19.71 18.30 8.34
C LEU A 132 -18.89 18.52 7.07
N VAL A 133 -19.28 17.86 5.97
CA VAL A 133 -18.75 18.08 4.63
C VAL A 133 -19.91 18.22 3.65
N PRO A 134 -20.09 19.37 3.00
CA PRO A 134 -21.09 19.52 1.95
C PRO A 134 -20.66 18.76 0.68
N SER A 135 -21.65 18.33 -0.11
CA SER A 135 -21.45 17.67 -1.39
C SER A 135 -20.56 18.50 -2.31
N GLY A 136 -19.72 17.83 -3.10
CA GLY A 136 -18.77 18.47 -4.02
C GLY A 136 -17.52 19.04 -3.35
N THR A 137 -17.40 18.96 -2.03
CA THR A 137 -16.24 19.49 -1.30
C THR A 137 -15.22 18.39 -1.01
N SER A 138 -13.93 18.76 -1.05
CA SER A 138 -12.84 17.85 -0.65
C SER A 138 -12.86 17.59 0.86
N ILE A 139 -12.65 16.33 1.24
CA ILE A 139 -12.60 15.89 2.62
C ILE A 139 -11.20 16.18 3.16
N SER A 140 -11.10 17.16 4.06
CA SER A 140 -9.85 17.48 4.76
C SER A 140 -9.46 16.38 5.75
N ASP A 141 -8.18 16.33 6.11
CA ASP A 141 -7.63 15.42 7.13
C ASP A 141 -8.41 15.49 8.46
N GLU A 142 -8.80 16.70 8.89
CA GLU A 142 -9.59 16.91 10.11
C GLU A 142 -11.01 16.35 9.98
N ASN A 143 -11.65 16.58 8.84
CA ASN A 143 -13.00 16.09 8.58
C ASN A 143 -13.03 14.56 8.46
N ALA A 144 -12.01 13.97 7.82
CA ALA A 144 -11.85 12.52 7.76
C ALA A 144 -11.77 11.89 9.16
N ARG A 145 -11.02 12.49 10.10
CA ARG A 145 -10.96 12.00 11.50
C ARG A 145 -12.29 12.09 12.22
N LYS A 146 -13.04 13.18 12.04
CA LYS A 146 -14.37 13.35 12.64
C LYS A 146 -15.36 12.33 12.08
N ILE A 147 -15.33 12.08 10.77
CA ILE A 147 -16.15 11.05 10.11
C ILE A 147 -15.86 9.66 10.67
N ILE A 148 -14.58 9.31 10.85
CA ILE A 148 -14.18 8.01 11.40
C ILE A 148 -14.60 7.88 12.87
N ALA A 149 -14.43 8.93 13.67
CA ALA A 149 -14.87 8.94 15.06
C ALA A 149 -16.38 8.78 15.19
N ALA A 150 -17.15 9.44 14.31
CA ALA A 150 -18.60 9.36 14.27
C ALA A 150 -19.13 8.07 13.63
N SER A 151 -18.28 7.25 12.99
CA SER A 151 -18.67 6.01 12.30
C SER A 151 -19.78 6.22 11.25
N VAL A 152 -19.77 7.36 10.56
CA VAL A 152 -20.79 7.74 9.57
C VAL A 152 -20.38 7.26 8.18
N PRO A 153 -21.26 6.57 7.43
CA PRO A 153 -20.97 6.14 6.06
C PRO A 153 -20.80 7.34 5.13
N VAL A 154 -19.81 7.28 4.24
CA VAL A 154 -19.53 8.36 3.28
C VAL A 154 -19.69 7.87 1.87
N LYS A 155 -20.43 8.62 1.06
CA LYS A 155 -20.44 8.47 -0.40
C LYS A 155 -19.43 9.43 -0.98
N MET A 156 -18.39 8.92 -1.63
CA MET A 156 -17.33 9.71 -2.23
C MET A 156 -17.28 9.52 -3.75
N ARG A 157 -16.88 10.55 -4.48
CA ARG A 157 -16.60 10.44 -5.90
C ARG A 157 -15.38 9.56 -6.12
N SER A 158 -15.38 8.82 -7.22
CA SER A 158 -14.30 7.90 -7.58
C SER A 158 -14.06 7.95 -9.08
N VAL A 159 -12.82 7.68 -9.47
CA VAL A 159 -12.42 7.52 -10.88
C VAL A 159 -13.19 6.41 -11.59
N LEU A 160 -13.67 5.39 -10.86
CA LEU A 160 -14.42 4.25 -11.44
C LEU A 160 -15.81 4.62 -11.95
N VAL A 161 -16.40 5.69 -11.41
CA VAL A 161 -17.75 6.17 -11.77
C VAL A 161 -17.69 7.54 -12.44
N CYS A 162 -16.51 7.92 -12.95
CA CYS A 162 -16.31 9.19 -13.63
C CYS A 162 -16.98 9.16 -15.02
N GLU A 163 -17.82 10.16 -15.29
CA GLU A 163 -18.49 10.33 -16.60
C GLU A 163 -17.70 11.22 -17.58
N ALA A 164 -16.39 11.40 -17.36
CA ALA A 164 -15.54 12.08 -18.34
C ALA A 164 -15.41 11.22 -19.61
N ARG A 165 -15.54 11.84 -20.79
CA ARG A 165 -15.44 11.11 -22.08
C ARG A 165 -14.05 10.53 -22.34
N GLU A 166 -13.01 11.27 -21.99
CA GLU A 166 -11.61 10.86 -22.12
C GLU A 166 -10.85 11.22 -20.84
N GLY A 167 -10.05 10.30 -20.33
CA GLY A 167 -9.30 10.48 -19.08
C GLY A 167 -10.21 10.52 -17.85
N VAL A 168 -9.82 11.32 -16.86
CA VAL A 168 -10.56 11.47 -15.60
C VAL A 168 -10.74 12.93 -15.20
N CYS A 169 -11.75 13.18 -14.36
CA CYS A 169 -12.06 14.50 -13.84
C CYS A 169 -11.26 14.81 -12.55
N ARG A 170 -10.86 16.08 -12.37
CA ARG A 170 -10.10 16.55 -11.19
C ARG A 170 -10.84 16.26 -9.88
N THR A 171 -12.15 16.51 -9.84
CA THR A 171 -13.00 16.26 -8.65
C THR A 171 -13.18 14.77 -8.33
N CYS A 172 -13.21 13.90 -9.35
CA CYS A 172 -13.36 12.46 -9.21
C CYS A 172 -12.10 11.79 -8.68
N TYR A 173 -10.94 12.32 -9.05
CA TYR A 173 -9.64 11.89 -8.53
C TYR A 173 -9.39 12.47 -7.14
N GLY A 174 -9.58 13.77 -6.96
CA GLY A 174 -9.35 14.48 -5.69
C GLY A 174 -7.90 14.92 -5.49
N ARG A 175 -7.36 14.65 -4.31
CA ARG A 175 -6.04 15.12 -3.89
C ARG A 175 -4.92 14.26 -4.44
N ASN A 176 -3.85 14.90 -4.91
CA ASN A 176 -2.58 14.27 -5.19
C ASN A 176 -1.85 14.01 -3.86
N LEU A 177 -1.56 12.74 -3.57
CA LEU A 177 -0.95 12.30 -2.32
C LEU A 177 0.52 12.74 -2.19
N ALA A 178 1.23 12.99 -3.30
CA ALA A 178 2.62 13.42 -3.27
C ALA A 178 2.79 14.89 -2.91
N THR A 179 1.91 15.76 -3.43
CA THR A 179 1.99 17.22 -3.20
C THR A 179 1.07 17.71 -2.09
N GLY A 180 0.08 16.90 -1.70
CA GLY A 180 -0.95 17.28 -0.76
C GLY A 180 -1.87 18.39 -1.29
N LYS A 181 -1.90 18.65 -2.61
CA LYS A 181 -2.83 19.59 -3.25
C LYS A 181 -3.83 18.84 -4.12
N VAL A 182 -4.89 19.50 -4.57
CA VAL A 182 -5.80 18.92 -5.57
C VAL A 182 -5.02 18.69 -6.86
N VAL A 183 -5.21 17.53 -7.49
CA VAL A 183 -4.51 17.15 -8.73
C VAL A 183 -4.64 18.24 -9.81
N GLU A 184 -3.62 18.46 -10.61
CA GLU A 184 -3.66 19.48 -11.67
C GLU A 184 -4.15 18.89 -13.00
N ILE A 185 -4.69 19.73 -13.88
CA ILE A 185 -5.09 19.32 -15.23
C ILE A 185 -3.83 19.01 -16.04
N GLY A 186 -3.83 17.88 -16.75
CA GLY A 186 -2.69 17.38 -17.52
C GLY A 186 -1.83 16.37 -16.77
N GLU A 187 -2.10 16.10 -15.49
CA GLU A 187 -1.33 15.13 -14.72
C GLU A 187 -1.64 13.68 -15.13
N ALA A 188 -0.60 12.90 -15.43
CA ALA A 188 -0.68 11.51 -15.88
C ALA A 188 -0.86 10.54 -14.70
N VAL A 189 -2.01 10.62 -14.04
CA VAL A 189 -2.34 9.86 -12.83
C VAL A 189 -2.30 8.33 -13.03
N GLY A 190 -2.57 7.84 -14.25
CA GLY A 190 -2.50 6.41 -14.55
C GLY A 190 -1.08 5.84 -14.46
N VAL A 191 -0.08 6.57 -14.96
CA VAL A 191 1.33 6.15 -14.87
C VAL A 191 1.80 6.15 -13.41
N ILE A 192 1.45 7.20 -12.66
CA ILE A 192 1.78 7.32 -11.24
C ILE A 192 1.15 6.15 -10.45
N ALA A 193 -0.12 5.84 -10.72
CA ALA A 193 -0.82 4.74 -10.06
C ALA A 193 -0.19 3.37 -10.40
N ALA A 194 0.14 3.13 -11.67
CA ALA A 194 0.78 1.89 -12.11
C ALA A 194 2.14 1.68 -11.44
N GLN A 195 2.97 2.74 -11.35
CA GLN A 195 4.26 2.69 -10.67
C GLN A 195 4.11 2.47 -9.17
N SER A 196 3.15 3.14 -8.53
CA SER A 196 2.89 3.00 -7.09
C SER A 196 2.44 1.59 -6.69
N ILE A 197 1.82 0.85 -7.62
CA ILE A 197 1.46 -0.57 -7.42
C ILE A 197 2.64 -1.50 -7.72
N GLY A 198 3.41 -1.17 -8.76
CA GLY A 198 4.49 -2.02 -9.26
C GLY A 198 5.78 -1.99 -8.43
N GLU A 199 6.18 -0.82 -7.93
CA GLU A 199 7.42 -0.63 -7.17
C GLU A 199 7.46 -1.45 -5.88
N PRO A 200 6.39 -1.55 -5.06
CA PRO A 200 6.39 -2.41 -3.86
C PRO A 200 6.40 -3.91 -4.16
N GLY A 201 6.30 -4.32 -5.43
CA GLY A 201 6.29 -5.73 -5.83
C GLY A 201 7.64 -6.44 -5.72
N THR A 202 8.74 -5.68 -5.66
CA THR A 202 10.12 -6.19 -5.48
C THR A 202 10.47 -6.42 -4.02
#